data_AF-F4XHJ9-F1
#
_entry.id   AF-F4XHJ9-F1
#
_cell.length_a   1.000
_cell.length_b   1.000
_cell.length_c   1.000
_cell.angle_alpha   90.00
_cell.angle_beta   90.00
_cell.angle_gamma   90.00
#
_symmetry.space_group_name_H-M   'P 1'
#
loop_
_entity.id
_entity.type
_entity.pdbx_description
1 polymer ?
#
loop_
_entity_poly.entity_id
_entity_poly.type
_entity_poly.pdbx_seq_one_letter_code
_entity_poly.pdbx_strand_id
1 'polypeptide(L)' 'MSRWAVEMAEALRGDGSGGADGSWRFATVNTASPLTIKAHDQVISKYLYKSASLSLQAGDEVLVYETGVAFYIIAKVVPV' A
#
# COMPACT_ATOMS: atom_id res chain seq x y z
N MET A 1 3.03 10.00 -19.87
CA MET A 1 3.18 9.01 -18.78
C MET A 1 3.86 9.69 -17.62
N SER A 2 3.27 9.65 -16.44
CA SER A 2 3.77 10.37 -15.26
C SER A 2 5.05 9.71 -14.74
N ARG A 3 6.10 10.50 -14.54
CA ARG A 3 7.45 10.05 -14.16
C ARG A 3 7.47 9.14 -12.92
N TRP A 4 6.58 9.40 -11.97
CA TRP A 4 6.41 8.60 -10.75
C TRP A 4 5.98 7.16 -11.04
N ALA A 5 5.09 6.94 -12.01
CA ALA A 5 4.61 5.60 -12.36
C ALA A 5 5.71 4.76 -13.00
N VAL A 6 6.66 5.40 -13.70
CA VAL A 6 7.81 4.74 -14.34
C VAL A 6 8.85 4.35 -13.30
N GLU A 7 9.22 5.27 -12.40
CA GLU A 7 10.16 4.99 -11.31
C GLU A 7 9.63 3.88 -10.38
N MET A 8 8.32 3.85 -10.13
CA MET A 8 7.68 2.76 -9.40
C MET A 8 7.68 1.43 -10.17
N ALA A 9 7.36 1.43 -11.46
CA ALA A 9 7.43 0.21 -12.28
C ALA A 9 8.85 -0.36 -12.36
N GLU A 10 9.86 0.51 -12.38
CA GLU A 10 11.27 0.11 -12.32
C GLU A 10 11.67 -0.42 -10.95
N ALA A 11 11.22 0.20 -9.86
CA ALA A 11 11.42 -0.32 -8.50
C ALA A 11 10.77 -1.71 -8.32
N LEU A 12 9.57 -1.92 -8.86
CA LEU A 12 8.86 -3.21 -8.87
C LEU A 12 9.57 -4.28 -9.72
N ARG A 13 10.30 -3.87 -10.77
CA ARG A 13 11.05 -4.78 -11.64
C ARG A 13 12.42 -5.14 -11.05
N GLY A 14 13.03 -4.25 -10.27
CA GLY A 14 14.34 -4.46 -9.63
C GLY A 14 14.30 -5.40 -8.41
N ASP A 15 13.14 -5.60 -7.79
CA ASP A 15 12.96 -6.42 -6.58
C ASP A 15 12.76 -7.93 -6.88
N GLY A 16 12.91 -8.33 -8.15
CA GLY A 16 12.70 -9.71 -8.60
C GLY A 16 13.78 -10.72 -8.20
N SER A 17 14.79 -10.32 -7.41
CA SER A 17 15.88 -11.22 -7.01
C SER A 17 16.50 -10.84 -5.66
N GLY A 18 16.00 -11.44 -4.58
CA GLY A 18 16.80 -11.65 -3.36
C GLY A 18 16.14 -11.35 -2.01
N GLY A 19 15.44 -12.35 -1.44
CA GLY A 19 15.60 -12.64 0.00
C GLY A 19 14.72 -11.93 1.03
N ALA A 20 13.71 -11.15 0.65
CA ALA A 20 12.66 -10.70 1.58
C ALA A 20 11.29 -10.87 0.90
N ASP A 21 10.43 -11.74 1.44
CA ASP A 21 9.14 -12.16 0.85
C ASP A 21 8.04 -11.07 0.88
N GLY A 22 8.39 -9.84 0.51
CA GLY A 22 7.46 -8.73 0.47
C GLY A 22 6.90 -8.45 -0.93
N SER A 23 5.69 -7.91 -1.00
CA SER A 23 5.04 -7.49 -2.24
C SER A 23 4.43 -6.10 -2.10
N TRP A 24 4.69 -5.26 -3.10
CA TRP A 24 4.13 -3.92 -3.22
C TRP A 24 2.77 -3.94 -3.92
N ARG A 25 1.75 -3.32 -3.32
CA ARG A 25 0.36 -3.38 -3.82
C ARG A 25 -0.38 -2.06 -3.59
N PHE A 26 -1.35 -1.78 -4.45
CA PHE A 26 -2.33 -0.73 -4.21
C PHE A 26 -3.53 -1.27 -3.43
N ALA A 27 -4.07 -0.46 -2.52
CA ALA A 27 -5.28 -0.75 -1.78
C ALA A 27 -6.11 0.53 -1.58
N THR A 28 -7.39 0.36 -1.28
CA THR A 28 -8.30 1.47 -0.96
C THR A 28 -8.62 1.44 0.52
N VAL A 29 -8.55 2.59 1.20
CA VAL A 29 -8.97 2.70 2.60
C VAL A 29 -10.49 2.59 2.66
N ASN A 30 -11.01 1.60 3.39
CA ASN A 30 -12.44 1.38 3.54
C ASN A 30 -12.99 2.14 4.77
N THR A 31 -12.29 2.06 5.91
CA THR A 31 -12.58 2.85 7.11
C THR A 31 -11.28 3.36 7.71
N ALA A 32 -11.27 4.59 8.25
CA ALA A 32 -10.08 5.18 8.86
C ALA A 32 -9.97 4.94 10.39
N SER A 33 -11.10 4.69 11.06
CA SER A 33 -11.15 4.40 12.49
C SER A 33 -12.35 3.49 12.82
N PRO A 34 -12.13 2.18 13.08
CA PRO A 34 -10.86 1.46 12.98
C PRO A 34 -10.33 1.42 11.54
N LEU A 35 -9.02 1.35 11.37
CA LEU A 35 -8.39 1.31 10.05
C LEU A 35 -8.69 -0.03 9.37
N THR A 36 -9.28 0.01 8.17
CA THR A 36 -9.43 -1.15 7.28
C THR A 36 -9.11 -0.73 5.85
N ILE A 37 -8.53 -1.65 5.08
CA ILE A 37 -8.24 -1.45 3.65
C ILE A 37 -8.88 -2.57 2.84
N LYS A 38 -9.28 -2.25 1.61
CA LYS A 38 -9.67 -3.20 0.60
C LYS A 38 -8.50 -3.38 -0.36
N ALA A 39 -7.89 -4.55 -0.34
CA ALA A 39 -6.88 -4.95 -1.32
C ALA A 39 -7.52 -6.04 -2.20
N HIS A 40 -7.59 -5.78 -3.51
CA HIS A 40 -8.33 -6.64 -4.44
C HIS A 40 -9.81 -6.77 -4.00
N ASP A 41 -10.28 -7.97 -3.66
CA ASP A 41 -11.64 -8.25 -3.18
C ASP A 41 -11.70 -8.61 -1.68
N GLN A 42 -10.62 -8.41 -0.94
CA GLN A 42 -10.56 -8.71 0.49
C GLN A 42 -10.47 -7.45 1.34
N VAL A 43 -11.22 -7.45 2.45
CA VAL A 43 -11.12 -6.42 3.49
C VAL A 43 -10.13 -6.88 4.54
N ILE A 44 -9.02 -6.15 4.65
CA ILE A 44 -7.98 -6.37 5.64
C ILE A 44 -8.25 -5.42 6.81
N SER A 45 -8.29 -5.98 8.02
CA SER A 45 -8.59 -5.26 9.26
C SER A 45 -7.60 -5.53 10.39
N LYS A 46 -6.58 -6.36 10.14
CA LYS A 46 -5.57 -6.80 11.12
C LYS A 46 -4.18 -6.64 10.53
N TYR A 47 -3.19 -6.50 11.42
CA TYR A 47 -1.77 -6.35 11.06
C TYR A 47 -1.52 -5.19 10.08
N LEU A 48 -2.32 -4.13 10.20
CA LEU A 48 -2.18 -2.89 9.44
C LEU A 48 -1.31 -1.92 10.23
N TYR A 49 -0.25 -1.45 9.60
CA TYR A 49 0.68 -0.48 10.16
C TYR A 49 0.75 0.74 9.25
N LYS A 50 0.77 1.92 9.86
CA LYS A 50 1.01 3.19 9.16
C LYS A 50 1.82 4.12 10.04
N SER A 51 2.50 5.08 9.45
CA SER A 51 3.06 6.18 10.23
C SER A 51 1.96 6.97 10.94
N ALA A 52 2.24 7.47 12.14
CA ALA A 52 1.32 8.33 12.90
C ALA A 52 0.99 9.62 12.14
N SER A 53 1.94 10.14 11.35
CA SER A 53 1.77 11.33 10.53
C SER A 53 0.94 11.12 9.27
N LEU A 54 0.68 9.87 8.88
CA LEU A 54 -0.09 9.56 7.67
C LEU A 54 -1.59 9.66 7.97
N SER A 55 -2.21 10.75 7.53
CA SER A 55 -3.67 10.94 7.61
C SER A 55 -4.36 10.22 6.45
N LEU A 56 -5.31 9.34 6.79
CA LEU A 56 -6.08 8.54 5.84
C LEU A 56 -7.57 8.76 6.07
N GLN A 57 -8.34 8.76 4.98
CA GLN A 57 -9.79 8.82 4.97
C GLN A 57 -10.36 7.66 4.14
N ALA A 58 -11.63 7.33 4.38
CA ALA A 58 -12.33 6.35 3.54
C ALA A 58 -12.33 6.82 2.08
N GLY A 59 -12.01 5.92 1.16
CA GLY A 59 -11.86 6.19 -0.27
C GLY A 59 -10.43 6.55 -0.70
N ASP A 60 -9.49 6.79 0.22
CA ASP A 60 -8.10 7.06 -0.14
C ASP A 60 -7.45 5.83 -0.80
N GLU A 61 -6.81 6.02 -1.95
CA GLU A 61 -5.90 5.02 -2.50
C GLU A 61 -4.54 5.10 -1.80
N VAL A 62 -3.98 3.94 -1.48
CA VAL A 62 -2.72 3.84 -0.75
C VAL A 62 -1.80 2.80 -1.36
N LEU A 63 -0.49 3.03 -1.22
CA LEU A 63 0.55 2.06 -1.50
C LEU A 63 0.85 1.27 -0.23
N VAL A 64 0.82 -0.05 -0.35
CA VAL A 64 1.01 -1.00 0.74
C VAL A 64 2.17 -1.93 0.41
N TYR A 65 3.02 -2.16 1.41
CA TYR A 65 3.99 -3.24 1.40
C TYR A 65 3.47 -4.40 2.24
N GLU A 66 3.16 -5.51 1.59
CA GLU A 66 2.74 -6.78 2.21
C GLU A 66 4.00 -7.59 2.53
N THR A 67 4.13 -8.13 3.75
CA THR A 67 5.20 -9.08 4.10
C THR A 67 4.66 -10.11 5.09
N GLY A 68 4.60 -11.37 4.67
CA GLY A 68 3.92 -12.43 5.43
C GLY A 68 2.44 -12.12 5.63
N VAL A 69 2.03 -11.86 6.88
CA VAL A 69 0.63 -11.49 7.24
C VAL A 69 0.47 -10.00 7.55
N ALA A 70 1.55 -9.22 7.49
CA ALA A 70 1.57 -7.82 7.86
C ALA A 70 1.50 -6.91 6.62
N PHE A 71 0.85 -5.77 6.78
CA PHE A 71 0.62 -4.79 5.73
C PHE A 71 1.03 -3.41 6.22
N TYR A 72 2.01 -2.81 5.56
CA TYR A 72 2.56 -1.50 5.88
C TYR A 72 2.08 -0.48 4.86
N ILE A 73 1.26 0.49 5.28
CA ILE A 73 0.82 1.59 4.45
C ILE A 73 1.95 2.62 4.39
N ILE A 74 2.56 2.75 3.22
CA ILE A 74 3.76 3.56 3.01
C ILE A 74 3.38 4.97 2.55
N ALA A 75 2.40 5.11 1.67
CA ALA A 75 2.00 6.40 1.12
C ALA A 75 0.52 6.43 0.72
N LYS A 76 -0.07 7.64 0.74
CA LYS A 76 -1.33 7.94 0.07
C LYS A 76 -1.04 8.32 -1.38
N VAL A 77 -1.78 7.73 -2.31
CA VAL A 77 -1.73 8.01 -3.74
C VAL A 77 -2.67 9.17 -4.04
N VAL A 78 -2.21 10.13 -4.85
CA VAL A 78 -2.99 11.31 -5.25
C VAL A 78 -2.96 11.40 -6.77
N PRO A 79 -4.13 11.49 -7.44
CA PRO A 79 -4.17 11.67 -8.89
C PRO A 79 -3.54 13.02 -9.28
N VAL A 80 -2.87 13.04 -10.44
CA VAL A 80 -2.27 14.22 -11.07
C VAL A 80 -3.10 14.74 -12.23
#